data_AF-A0A7W5TVB1-F1
#
_entry.id   AF-A0A7W5TVB1-F1
#
_cell.length_a   1.000
_cell.length_b   1.000
_cell.length_c   1.000
_cell.angle_alpha   90.00
_cell.angle_beta   90.00
_cell.angle_gamma   90.00
#
_symmetry.space_group_name_H-M   'P 1'
#
loop_
_entity.id
_entity.type
_entity.pdbx_description
1 polymer ?
#
loop_
_entity_poly.entity_id
_entity_poly.type
_entity_poly.pdbx_seq_one_letter_code
_entity_poly.pdbx_strand_id
1 'polypeptide(L)'
;MSQNDADEDREHSDERVIQAALTGHLQYLSTAEDAHRRVAGALTGRKDVLSSQENPITLAAAHRARCASFAQRGEFLEQLVAFPAAGLRALTAQDMRTLQVPAHIGAAAVPEELGQQITDRETRTRLAGARSAAGRGTDQAGHDTGQSGSTQ
;
A
#
# COMPACT_ATOMS: atom_id res chain seq x y z
N MET A 1 3.09 15.52 -36.30
CA MET A 1 3.54 15.01 -34.99
C MET A 1 3.53 16.19 -34.05
N SER A 2 2.45 16.29 -33.29
CA SER A 2 2.25 17.34 -32.28
C SER A 2 3.17 17.06 -31.09
N GLN A 3 3.59 18.11 -30.37
CA GLN A 3 4.39 17.93 -29.14
C GLN A 3 3.72 16.99 -28.13
N ASN A 4 2.38 16.96 -28.09
CA ASN A 4 1.62 16.02 -27.25
C ASN A 4 1.90 14.55 -27.58
N ASP A 5 2.04 14.18 -28.85
CA ASP A 5 2.28 12.78 -29.25
C ASP A 5 3.66 12.30 -28.75
N ALA A 6 4.64 13.21 -28.71
CA ALA A 6 6.01 12.89 -28.30
C ALA A 6 6.19 12.78 -26.78
N ASP A 7 5.38 13.50 -26.00
CA ASP A 7 5.41 13.43 -24.54
C ASP A 7 4.66 12.19 -24.03
N GLU A 8 3.55 11.80 -24.67
CA GLU A 8 2.84 10.55 -24.37
C GLU A 8 3.72 9.32 -24.63
N ASP A 9 4.42 9.25 -25.77
CA ASP A 9 5.33 8.15 -26.10
C ASP A 9 6.49 8.01 -25.09
N ARG A 10 6.97 9.13 -24.54
CA ARG A 10 8.04 9.13 -23.51
C ARG A 10 7.54 8.62 -22.16
N GLU A 11 6.36 9.07 -21.72
CA GLU A 11 5.79 8.61 -20.44
C GLU A 11 5.49 7.12 -20.45
N HIS A 12 4.96 6.60 -21.57
CA HIS A 12 4.73 5.16 -21.74
C HIS A 12 6.03 4.36 -21.76
N SER A 13 7.13 4.92 -22.27
CA SER A 13 8.45 4.29 -22.22
C SER A 13 8.98 4.21 -20.78
N ASP A 14 8.87 5.29 -20.01
CA ASP A 14 9.36 5.34 -18.62
C ASP A 14 8.60 4.39 -17.70
N GLU A 15 7.26 4.33 -17.82
CA GLU A 15 6.45 3.38 -17.06
C GLU A 15 6.88 1.93 -17.31
N ARG A 16 7.10 1.57 -18.59
CA ARG A 16 7.55 0.23 -18.97
C ARG A 16 8.92 -0.10 -18.39
N VAL A 17 9.83 0.87 -18.35
CA VAL A 17 11.16 0.69 -17.73
C VAL A 17 11.04 0.46 -16.23
N ILE A 18 10.22 1.24 -15.53
CA ILE A 18 10.00 1.09 -14.08
C ILE A 18 9.39 -0.28 -13.78
N GLN A 19 8.35 -0.68 -14.52
CA GLN A 19 7.70 -1.98 -14.34
C GLN A 19 8.63 -3.16 -14.65
N ALA A 20 9.44 -3.06 -15.71
CA ALA A 20 10.45 -4.06 -16.02
C ALA A 20 11.52 -4.18 -14.92
N ALA A 21 11.96 -3.04 -14.36
CA ALA A 21 12.92 -3.03 -13.26
C ALA A 21 12.34 -3.67 -11.99
N LEU A 22 11.09 -3.34 -11.62
CA LEU A 22 10.40 -3.94 -10.48
C LEU A 22 10.23 -5.46 -10.66
N THR A 23 9.77 -5.88 -11.84
CA THR A 23 9.59 -7.30 -12.17
C THR A 23 10.91 -8.06 -12.12
N GLY A 24 11.98 -7.49 -12.69
CA GLY A 24 13.32 -8.09 -12.64
C GLY A 24 13.85 -8.20 -11.21
N HIS A 25 13.62 -7.18 -10.38
CA HIS A 25 14.04 -7.22 -8.98
C HIS A 25 13.23 -8.25 -8.16
N LEU A 26 11.92 -8.34 -8.39
CA LEU A 26 11.07 -9.38 -7.80
C LEU A 26 11.58 -10.79 -8.15
N GLN A 27 11.87 -11.04 -9.42
CA GLN A 27 12.42 -12.33 -9.86
C GLN A 27 13.75 -12.65 -9.18
N TYR A 28 14.63 -11.65 -9.03
CA TYR A 28 15.88 -11.80 -8.30
C TYR A 28 15.62 -12.18 -6.82
N LEU A 29 14.75 -11.46 -6.12
CA LEU A 29 14.45 -11.72 -4.71
C LEU A 29 13.85 -13.12 -4.51
N SER A 30 12.91 -13.52 -5.37
CA SER A 30 12.30 -14.85 -5.35
C SER A 30 13.35 -15.96 -5.58
N THR A 31 14.26 -15.75 -6.53
CA THR A 31 15.35 -16.71 -6.79
C THR A 31 16.32 -16.80 -5.59
N ALA A 32 16.66 -15.67 -4.98
CA ALA A 32 17.53 -15.63 -3.81
C ALA A 32 16.86 -16.29 -2.60
N GLU A 33 15.57 -16.03 -2.39
CA GLU A 33 14.76 -16.69 -1.36
C GLU A 33 14.80 -18.21 -1.51
N ASP A 34 14.51 -18.72 -2.71
CA ASP A 34 14.54 -20.14 -3.04
C ASP A 34 15.90 -20.77 -2.78
N ALA A 35 16.98 -20.09 -3.17
CA ALA A 35 18.34 -20.56 -2.93
C ALA A 35 18.63 -20.71 -1.42
N HIS A 36 18.29 -19.70 -0.62
CA HIS A 36 18.46 -19.76 0.83
C HIS A 36 17.59 -20.83 1.49
N ARG A 37 16.35 -21.01 1.01
CA ARG A 37 15.43 -22.04 1.49
C ARG A 37 15.97 -23.44 1.25
N ARG A 38 16.48 -23.71 0.03
CA ARG A 38 17.10 -25.00 -0.32
C ARG A 38 18.33 -25.30 0.53
N VAL A 39 19.22 -24.32 0.73
CA VAL A 39 20.42 -24.49 1.55
C VAL A 39 20.06 -24.75 3.02
N ALA A 40 19.09 -24.00 3.58
CA ALA A 40 18.60 -24.26 4.94
C ALA A 40 18.06 -25.69 5.10
N GLY A 41 17.27 -26.17 4.13
CA GLY A 41 16.74 -27.53 4.13
C GLY A 41 17.85 -28.59 4.08
N ALA A 42 18.83 -28.41 3.19
CA ALA A 42 19.97 -29.31 3.06
C ALA A 42 20.81 -29.39 4.35
N LEU A 43 21.04 -28.27 5.03
CA LEU A 43 21.79 -28.22 6.28
C LEU A 43 21.07 -28.92 7.43
N THR A 44 19.74 -28.86 7.49
CA THR A 44 18.96 -29.57 8.52
C THR A 44 18.90 -31.08 8.33
N GLY A 45 19.11 -31.58 7.11
CA GLY A 45 19.12 -33.01 6.80
C GLY A 45 20.46 -33.71 7.04
N ARG A 46 21.54 -32.96 7.23
CA ARG A 46 22.91 -33.48 7.36
C ARG A 46 23.28 -33.77 8.81
N LYS A 47 23.26 -35.05 9.20
CA LYS A 47 23.73 -35.53 10.52
C LYS A 47 25.25 -35.70 10.60
N ASP A 48 25.91 -35.70 9.45
CA ASP A 48 27.34 -35.94 9.23
C ASP A 48 28.22 -34.68 9.44
N VAL A 49 27.63 -33.50 9.57
CA VAL A 49 28.35 -32.20 9.68
C VAL A 49 28.77 -31.85 11.11
N LEU A 50 28.40 -32.67 12.08
CA LEU A 50 28.68 -32.42 13.51
C LEU A 50 30.18 -32.42 13.86
N SER A 51 31.08 -32.77 12.92
CA SER A 51 32.53 -32.72 13.11
C SER A 51 33.20 -31.40 12.66
N SER A 52 32.46 -30.48 12.02
CA SER A 52 32.98 -29.17 11.60
C SER A 52 32.75 -28.10 12.67
N GLN A 53 33.67 -27.13 12.79
CA GLN A 53 33.61 -26.07 13.81
C GLN A 53 32.38 -25.15 13.70
N GLU A 54 31.69 -25.14 12.56
CA GLU A 54 30.47 -24.35 12.36
C GLU A 54 29.23 -25.19 12.65
N ASN A 55 28.45 -24.78 13.66
CA ASN A 55 27.21 -25.46 14.04
C ASN A 55 26.19 -25.41 12.88
N PRO A 56 25.82 -26.56 12.26
CA PRO A 56 24.94 -26.60 11.09
C PRO A 56 23.54 -26.05 11.39
N ILE A 57 23.08 -26.11 12.65
CA ILE A 57 21.81 -25.53 13.08
C ILE A 57 21.86 -24.01 12.99
N THR A 58 22.94 -23.39 13.49
CA THR A 58 23.14 -21.94 13.43
C THR A 58 23.22 -21.45 11.99
N LEU A 59 23.94 -22.19 11.13
CA LEU A 59 24.01 -21.86 9.71
C LEU A 59 22.64 -22.00 9.02
N ALA A 60 21.91 -23.08 9.28
CA ALA A 60 20.56 -23.26 8.77
C ALA A 60 19.61 -22.14 9.23
N ALA A 61 19.68 -21.73 10.49
CA ALA A 61 18.91 -20.61 11.03
C ALA A 61 19.25 -19.29 10.31
N ALA A 62 20.54 -19.04 10.05
CA ALA A 62 20.97 -17.86 9.32
C ALA A 62 20.46 -17.86 7.86
N HIS A 63 20.40 -19.01 7.20
CA HIS A 63 19.79 -19.11 5.87
C HIS A 63 18.26 -18.89 5.92
N ARG A 64 17.56 -19.40 6.94
CA ARG A 64 16.12 -19.13 7.13
C ARG A 64 15.82 -17.65 7.36
N ALA A 65 16.63 -16.97 8.18
CA ALA A 65 16.48 -15.54 8.41
C ALA A 65 16.65 -14.73 7.12
N ARG A 66 17.64 -15.08 6.29
CA ARG A 66 17.83 -14.48 4.96
C ARG A 66 16.65 -14.76 4.04
N CYS A 67 16.17 -16.01 3.99
CA CYS A 67 14.97 -16.39 3.23
C CYS A 67 13.77 -15.50 3.60
N ALA A 68 13.47 -15.35 4.89
CA ALA A 68 12.38 -14.50 5.37
C ALA A 68 12.56 -13.02 4.95
N SER A 69 13.80 -12.50 5.02
CA SER A 69 14.10 -11.14 4.58
C SER A 69 13.95 -10.93 3.07
N PHE A 70 14.27 -11.93 2.24
CA PHE A 70 14.01 -11.88 0.79
C PHE A 70 12.51 -11.96 0.50
N ALA A 71 11.78 -12.86 1.17
CA ALA A 71 10.34 -13.00 1.04
C ALA A 71 9.60 -11.69 1.36
N GLN A 72 9.90 -11.06 2.50
CA GLN A 72 9.26 -9.81 2.91
C GLN A 72 9.50 -8.67 1.90
N ARG A 73 10.71 -8.57 1.34
CA ARG A 73 11.02 -7.59 0.29
C ARG A 73 10.33 -7.94 -1.02
N GLY A 74 10.22 -9.23 -1.34
CA GLY A 74 9.48 -9.72 -2.51
C GLY A 74 8.01 -9.33 -2.45
N GLU A 75 7.35 -9.61 -1.33
CA GLU A 75 5.94 -9.25 -1.08
C GLU A 75 5.69 -7.74 -1.23
N PHE A 76 6.61 -6.91 -0.71
CA PHE A 76 6.53 -5.47 -0.91
C PHE A 76 6.61 -5.08 -2.39
N LEU A 77 7.52 -5.67 -3.18
CA LEU A 77 7.60 -5.40 -4.61
C LEU A 77 6.38 -5.93 -5.39
N GLU A 78 5.84 -7.09 -5.02
CA GLU A 78 4.61 -7.62 -5.63
C GLU A 78 3.45 -6.64 -5.48
N GLN A 79 3.33 -6.02 -4.31
CA GLN A 79 2.33 -4.98 -4.09
C GLN A 79 2.61 -3.75 -4.96
N LEU A 80 3.87 -3.31 -5.08
CA LEU A 80 4.23 -2.15 -5.92
C LEU A 80 3.98 -2.38 -7.41
N VAL A 81 4.18 -3.58 -7.94
CA VAL A 81 3.93 -3.90 -9.36
C VAL A 81 2.45 -3.66 -9.73
N ALA A 82 1.53 -3.75 -8.77
CA ALA A 82 0.12 -3.46 -8.99
C ALA A 82 -0.24 -1.96 -9.02
N PHE A 83 0.69 -1.06 -8.70
CA PHE A 83 0.45 0.39 -8.71
C PHE A 83 0.79 1.05 -10.05
N PRO A 84 0.04 2.09 -10.46
CA PRO A 84 0.39 2.93 -11.60
C PRO A 84 1.75 3.61 -11.41
N ALA A 85 2.50 3.83 -12.49
CA ALA A 85 3.82 4.47 -12.43
C ALA A 85 3.81 5.86 -11.78
N ALA A 86 2.73 6.62 -11.95
CA ALA A 86 2.55 7.92 -11.30
C ALA A 86 2.61 7.81 -9.76
N GLY A 87 2.00 6.77 -9.18
CA GLY A 87 2.07 6.50 -7.74
C GLY A 87 3.46 6.05 -7.30
N LEU A 88 4.15 5.25 -8.13
CA LEU A 88 5.51 4.77 -7.85
C LEU A 88 6.52 5.92 -7.76
N ARG A 89 6.34 6.99 -8.53
CA ARG A 89 7.20 8.19 -8.47
C ARG A 89 7.12 8.90 -7.11
N ALA A 90 6.04 8.71 -6.35
CA ALA A 90 5.86 9.30 -5.03
C ALA A 90 6.51 8.49 -3.89
N LEU A 91 7.08 7.31 -4.18
CA LEU A 91 7.75 6.49 -3.16
C LEU A 91 8.94 7.21 -2.53
N THR A 92 8.99 7.22 -1.20
CA THR A 92 10.11 7.79 -0.46
C THR A 92 11.10 6.71 -0.02
N ALA A 93 12.33 7.13 0.31
CA ALA A 93 13.32 6.25 0.91
C ALA A 93 12.86 5.64 2.25
N GLN A 94 11.93 6.29 2.96
CA GLN A 94 11.38 5.78 4.21
C GLN A 94 10.43 4.61 3.96
N ASP A 95 9.58 4.69 2.93
CA ASP A 95 8.64 3.63 2.55
C ASP A 95 9.38 2.36 2.12
N MET A 96 10.48 2.54 1.38
CA MET A 96 11.38 1.46 0.98
C MET A 96 12.07 0.78 2.17
N ARG A 97 12.26 1.48 3.29
CA ARG A 97 12.86 0.91 4.52
C ARG A 97 11.84 0.16 5.36
N THR A 98 10.61 0.67 5.45
CA THR A 98 9.54 0.04 6.23
C THR A 98 8.92 -1.15 5.51
N LEU A 99 9.12 -1.26 4.19
CA LEU A 99 8.51 -2.28 3.33
C LEU A 99 6.98 -2.27 3.43
N GLN A 100 6.42 -1.07 3.60
CA GLN A 100 4.99 -0.83 3.64
C GLN A 100 4.60 0.06 2.48
N VAL A 101 3.51 -0.30 1.81
CA VAL A 101 2.94 0.51 0.73
C VAL A 101 2.06 1.61 1.35
N PRO A 102 2.45 2.89 1.29
CA PRO A 102 1.77 3.94 2.03
C PRO A 102 0.56 4.50 1.26
N ALA A 103 -0.44 5.02 1.98
CA ALA A 103 -1.65 5.57 1.35
C ALA A 103 -1.39 6.74 0.38
N HIS A 104 -0.32 7.51 0.60
CA HIS A 104 0.00 8.68 -0.23
C HIS A 104 0.41 8.31 -1.66
N ILE A 105 0.99 7.11 -1.90
CA ILE A 105 1.29 6.68 -3.28
C ILE A 105 0.01 6.40 -4.06
N GLY A 106 -1.04 5.92 -3.38
CA GLY A 106 -2.35 5.71 -3.99
C GLY A 106 -2.99 7.04 -4.39
N ALA A 107 -2.88 8.06 -3.54
CA ALA A 107 -3.36 9.41 -3.85
C ALA A 107 -2.62 10.02 -5.05
N ALA A 108 -1.30 9.85 -5.12
CA ALA A 108 -0.49 10.33 -6.25
C ALA A 108 -0.75 9.58 -7.57
N ALA A 109 -1.31 8.37 -7.50
CA ALA A 109 -1.66 7.57 -8.67
C ALA A 109 -2.99 7.99 -9.33
N VAL A 110 -3.79 8.83 -8.66
CA VAL A 110 -5.09 9.29 -9.18
C VAL A 110 -4.86 10.42 -10.19
N PRO A 111 -5.45 10.35 -11.40
CA PRO A 111 -5.43 11.46 -12.36
C PRO A 111 -6.01 12.74 -11.74
N GLU A 112 -5.38 13.89 -12.01
CA GLU A 112 -5.69 15.16 -11.35
C GLU A 112 -7.16 15.56 -11.52
N GLU A 113 -7.72 15.36 -12.71
CA GLU A 113 -9.13 15.65 -13.01
C GLU A 113 -10.08 14.81 -12.15
N LEU A 114 -9.72 13.55 -11.90
CA LEU A 114 -10.51 12.65 -11.08
C LEU A 114 -10.37 13.01 -9.59
N GLY A 115 -9.15 13.37 -9.17
CA GLY A 115 -8.86 13.83 -7.80
C GLY A 115 -9.65 15.09 -7.45
N GLN A 116 -9.76 16.04 -8.38
CA GLN A 116 -10.54 17.26 -8.19
C GLN A 116 -12.05 16.95 -8.09
N GLN A 117 -12.58 16.07 -8.94
CA GLN A 117 -13.99 15.66 -8.88
C GLN A 117 -14.36 14.98 -7.55
N ILE A 118 -13.47 14.14 -7.03
CA ILE A 118 -13.64 13.49 -5.72
C ILE A 118 -13.66 14.55 -4.61
N THR A 119 -12.70 15.48 -4.63
CA THR A 119 -12.59 16.58 -3.66
C THR A 119 -13.84 17.47 -3.68
N ASP A 120 -14.32 17.85 -4.86
CA ASP A 120 -15.52 18.67 -5.04
C ASP A 120 -16.79 17.95 -4.54
N ARG A 121 -16.86 16.63 -4.74
CA ARG A 121 -17.96 15.81 -4.23
C ARG A 121 -17.94 15.72 -2.69
N GLU A 122 -16.77 15.49 -2.11
CA GLU A 122 -16.63 15.38 -0.65
C GLU A 122 -16.92 16.71 0.05
N THR A 123 -16.37 17.80 -0.45
CA THR A 123 -16.63 19.15 0.08
C THR A 123 -18.11 19.49 0.01
N ARG A 124 -18.78 19.22 -1.13
CA ARG A 124 -20.23 19.39 -1.27
C ARG A 124 -21.02 18.54 -0.26
N THR A 125 -20.61 17.30 -0.03
CA THR A 125 -21.26 16.38 0.92
C THR A 125 -21.10 16.85 2.36
N ARG A 126 -19.89 17.28 2.76
CA ARG A 126 -19.62 17.83 4.10
C ARG A 126 -20.41 19.12 4.34
N LEU A 127 -20.49 20.00 3.35
CA LEU A 127 -21.30 21.23 3.42
C LEU A 127 -22.79 20.92 3.55
N ALA A 128 -23.31 19.93 2.82
CA ALA A 128 -24.70 19.48 2.93
C ALA A 128 -25.02 18.86 4.31
N GLY A 129 -24.10 18.06 4.86
CA GLY A 129 -24.21 17.48 6.20
C GLY A 129 -24.19 18.55 7.30
N ALA A 130 -23.29 19.53 7.19
CA ALA A 130 -23.19 20.65 8.14
C ALA A 130 -24.46 21.52 8.15
N ARG A 131 -25.05 21.80 6.98
CA ARG A 131 -26.34 22.51 6.87
C ARG A 131 -27.49 21.72 7.50
N SER A 132 -27.49 20.41 7.35
CA SER A 132 -28.51 19.52 7.94
C SER A 132 -28.39 19.38 9.46
N ALA A 133 -27.19 19.52 10.02
CA ALA A 133 -26.97 19.56 11.46
C ALA A 133 -27.40 20.90 12.08
N ALA A 134 -27.14 22.02 11.39
CA ALA A 134 -27.55 23.36 11.83
C ALA A 134 -29.09 23.56 11.80
N GLY A 135 -29.81 22.89 10.90
CA GLY A 135 -31.27 23.00 10.76
C GLY A 135 -32.11 22.21 11.78
N ARG A 136 -31.51 21.30 12.57
CA ARG A 136 -32.22 20.50 13.59
C ARG A 136 -32.20 21.11 14.99
N GLY A 137 -31.69 22.33 15.14
CA GLY A 137 -31.57 23.02 16.43
C GLY A 137 -32.77 23.89 16.85
N THR A 138 -33.81 24.04 16.02
CA THR A 138 -34.88 25.04 16.25
C THR A 138 -36.30 24.50 16.44
N ASP A 139 -36.55 23.20 16.28
CA ASP A 139 -37.94 22.67 16.26
C ASP A 139 -38.30 21.79 17.48
N GLN A 140 -37.66 22.00 18.64
CA GLN A 140 -37.99 21.28 19.87
C GLN A 140 -38.29 22.23 21.04
N ALA A 141 -39.29 23.10 20.86
CA ALA A 141 -39.91 23.81 21.97
C ALA A 141 -41.42 24.00 21.69
N GLY A 142 -42.25 23.18 22.35
CA GLY A 142 -43.65 23.52 22.62
C GLY A 142 -44.73 22.72 21.89
N HIS A 143 -44.78 21.40 22.06
CA HIS A 143 -46.01 20.63 21.87
C HIS A 143 -46.32 19.79 23.12
N ASP A 144 -47.03 20.41 24.08
CA ASP A 144 -47.79 19.80 25.19
C ASP A 144 -48.39 20.98 25.99
N THR A 145 -49.64 21.08 26.43
CA THR A 145 -50.81 20.19 26.44
C THR A 145 -52.00 21.11 26.71
N GLY A 146 -53.12 20.92 26.03
CA GLY A 146 -54.41 21.43 26.49
C GLY A 146 -55.26 20.27 26.99
N GLN A 147 -55.67 20.27 28.27
CA GLN A 147 -56.99 19.80 28.71
C GLN A 147 -57.29 20.06 30.20
N SER A 148 -58.36 20.83 30.41
CA SER A 148 -59.48 20.67 31.35
C SER A 148 -59.29 20.31 32.84
N GLY A 149 -59.91 21.11 33.71
CA GLY A 149 -60.30 20.68 35.06
C GLY A 149 -60.94 21.77 35.93
N SER A 150 -62.27 21.87 35.88
CA SER A 150 -63.12 22.67 36.79
C SER A 150 -63.15 22.09 38.20
N THR A 151 -63.01 22.94 39.23
CA THR A 151 -63.55 22.88 40.62
C THR A 151 -62.92 24.07 41.35
N GLN A 152 -63.57 24.94 42.13
CA GLN A 152 -64.87 25.02 42.80
C GLN A 152 -65.27 26.50 42.87
#